data_AF-A0A7X9HWR5-F1
#
_entry.id   AF-A0A7X9HWR5-F1
#
_cell.length_a   1.000
_cell.length_b   1.000
_cell.length_c   1.000
_cell.angle_alpha   90.00
_cell.angle_beta   90.00
_cell.angle_gamma   90.00
#
_symmetry.space_group_name_H-M   'P 1'
#
loop_
_entity.id
_entity.type
_entity.pdbx_description
1 polymer ?
#
loop_
_entity_poly.entity_id
_entity_poly.type
_entity_poly.pdbx_seq_one_letter_code
_entity_poly.pdbx_strand_id
1 'polypeptide(L)'
;MEYSISLRKHWWFDAGIAGLYTISKSEDERLDKYNITVEIDSANQAIKFRGKNNSMDIEELRSFFLTCYEILAEKYWNVSTVKQKENPELVVYNQEEDEIVLMPKRNPTPVVSMFVGARSWRGNGIPYKDIKDPLKTRVDEFLKVKKSKLWGSKNLLLYEQPVCHQKLEILPEEKKKGKKETCCICGQQSQHVSEVGLPSFLLFASSNAAKSFNSQAKNPAKICWECEFISKFAVEAASYKQTGNNIFVIQVTSLDVDKVIEMQKEFGSLSLLRMMDDMYFYSNIGQEADSLIKYCTSPYELLWAFMEEKYNFILNESSEDIENLNDMEFDSFIRDLLECFSKVPVYINMMHAVDSGDTFLTKSLIIYDELGYFYRLLHYLKKCGINTRSLFNSFYEEKNIFREKILRKVLTKNKVLSLIEQFCFRKVMAEDKNDSSKKWLSMNNILSFAVEYEQIIRSDEMNKEQIETAVNLGKQIVIQAVEVGKT
;
A
#
# COMPACT_ATOMS: atom_id res chain seq x y z
N MET A 1 -31.82 -9.67 -3.90
CA MET A 1 -30.90 -10.02 -2.79
C MET A 1 -29.99 -8.82 -2.57
N GLU A 2 -29.54 -8.61 -1.34
CA GLU A 2 -28.58 -7.55 -1.01
C GLU A 2 -27.41 -8.19 -0.26
N TYR A 3 -26.18 -7.74 -0.54
CA TYR A 3 -24.98 -8.22 0.13
C TYR A 3 -24.16 -7.03 0.63
N SER A 4 -23.64 -7.11 1.85
CA SER A 4 -22.87 -6.02 2.44
C SER A 4 -21.57 -6.53 3.06
N ILE A 5 -20.52 -5.71 2.93
CA ILE A 5 -19.21 -5.95 3.52
C ILE A 5 -18.88 -4.78 4.43
N SER A 6 -19.03 -4.98 5.75
CA SER A 6 -18.71 -3.99 6.77
C SER A 6 -17.20 -3.82 6.98
N LEU A 7 -16.77 -2.66 7.45
CA LEU A 7 -15.39 -2.46 7.92
C LEU A 7 -15.01 -3.49 9.00
N ARG A 8 -13.74 -3.87 9.00
CA ARG A 8 -13.13 -4.80 9.96
C ARG A 8 -12.43 -4.09 11.11
N LYS A 9 -12.30 -2.76 11.03
CA LYS A 9 -11.54 -1.94 12.00
C LYS A 9 -10.08 -2.40 12.06
N HIS A 10 -9.54 -2.74 10.90
CA HIS A 10 -8.17 -3.16 10.72
C HIS A 10 -7.66 -2.59 9.40
N TRP A 11 -6.62 -1.77 9.50
CA TRP A 11 -6.08 -0.96 8.40
C TRP A 11 -5.95 -1.74 7.07
N TRP A 12 -5.35 -2.94 7.08
CA TRP A 12 -5.18 -3.76 5.88
C TRP A 12 -6.52 -4.21 5.25
N PHE A 13 -7.48 -4.65 6.06
CA PHE A 13 -8.76 -5.16 5.54
C PHE A 13 -9.69 -4.01 5.14
N ASP A 14 -9.67 -2.91 5.87
CA ASP A 14 -10.44 -1.71 5.55
C ASP A 14 -9.91 -1.05 4.27
N ALA A 15 -8.59 -1.01 4.08
CA ALA A 15 -7.96 -0.67 2.81
C ALA A 15 -8.37 -1.66 1.70
N GLY A 16 -8.53 -2.94 2.03
CA GLY A 16 -9.04 -3.95 1.09
C GLY A 16 -10.49 -3.72 0.67
N ILE A 17 -11.35 -3.29 1.58
CA ILE A 17 -12.74 -2.91 1.27
C ILE A 17 -12.73 -1.70 0.33
N ALA A 18 -11.90 -0.69 0.61
CA ALA A 18 -11.75 0.47 -0.25
C ALA A 18 -11.20 0.09 -1.65
N GLY A 19 -10.22 -0.82 -1.71
CA GLY A 19 -9.69 -1.35 -2.97
C GLY A 19 -10.73 -2.14 -3.79
N LEU A 20 -11.56 -2.95 -3.13
CA LEU A 20 -12.68 -3.63 -3.78
C LEU A 20 -13.69 -2.63 -4.33
N TYR A 21 -14.03 -1.61 -3.53
CA TYR A 21 -14.90 -0.52 -3.98
C TYR A 21 -14.33 0.17 -5.22
N THR A 22 -13.05 0.54 -5.21
CA THR A 22 -12.36 1.15 -6.36
C THR A 22 -12.45 0.29 -7.61
N ILE A 23 -12.08 -1.00 -7.53
CA ILE A 23 -12.13 -1.88 -8.69
C ILE A 23 -13.55 -2.09 -9.18
N SER A 24 -14.50 -2.28 -8.27
CA SER A 24 -15.92 -2.46 -8.61
C SER A 24 -16.56 -1.26 -9.30
N LYS A 25 -15.94 -0.07 -9.20
CA LYS A 25 -16.35 1.18 -9.81
C LYS A 25 -15.44 1.62 -10.97
N SER A 26 -14.47 0.78 -11.35
CA SER A 26 -13.59 1.08 -12.47
C SER A 26 -14.32 0.97 -13.80
N GLU A 27 -13.82 1.67 -14.82
CA GLU A 27 -14.36 1.66 -16.19
C GLU A 27 -13.93 0.40 -16.98
N ASP A 28 -13.71 -0.74 -16.31
CA ASP A 28 -13.38 -2.00 -16.97
C ASP A 28 -14.66 -2.62 -17.57
N GLU A 29 -14.71 -2.71 -18.90
CA GLU A 29 -15.88 -3.21 -19.67
C GLU A 29 -16.36 -4.60 -19.22
N ARG A 30 -15.49 -5.42 -18.63
CA ARG A 30 -15.87 -6.74 -18.11
C ARG A 30 -16.86 -6.66 -16.95
N LEU A 31 -16.93 -5.52 -16.27
CA LEU A 31 -17.87 -5.29 -15.17
C LEU A 31 -19.25 -4.84 -15.68
N ASP A 32 -19.34 -4.21 -16.86
CA ASP A 32 -20.58 -3.65 -17.40
C ASP A 32 -21.64 -4.70 -17.72
N LYS A 33 -21.20 -5.94 -18.00
CA LYS A 33 -22.10 -7.08 -18.25
C LYS A 33 -22.90 -7.51 -17.02
N TYR A 34 -22.52 -7.07 -15.82
CA TYR A 34 -23.20 -7.43 -14.58
C TYR A 34 -24.25 -6.37 -14.18
N ASN A 35 -25.39 -6.84 -13.70
CA ASN A 35 -26.47 -5.97 -13.27
C ASN A 35 -26.30 -5.48 -11.82
N ILE A 36 -25.08 -5.16 -11.40
CA ILE A 36 -24.74 -4.88 -9.99
C ILE A 36 -24.42 -3.40 -9.78
N THR A 37 -24.97 -2.81 -8.72
CA THR A 37 -24.62 -1.49 -8.20
C THR A 37 -23.92 -1.64 -6.86
N VAL A 38 -22.87 -0.83 -6.69
CA VAL A 38 -22.11 -0.73 -5.45
C VAL A 38 -22.34 0.64 -4.84
N GLU A 39 -22.78 0.66 -3.58
CA GLU A 39 -23.12 1.86 -2.82
C GLU A 39 -22.40 1.84 -1.47
N ILE A 40 -22.18 3.02 -0.91
CA ILE A 40 -21.67 3.16 0.45
C ILE A 40 -22.87 3.15 1.40
N ASP A 41 -22.78 2.34 2.46
CA ASP A 41 -23.76 2.28 3.54
C ASP A 41 -23.11 2.81 4.82
N SER A 42 -23.13 4.13 4.98
CA SER A 42 -22.55 4.86 6.10
C SER A 42 -23.15 4.44 7.45
N ALA A 43 -24.44 4.08 7.47
CA ALA A 43 -25.14 3.67 8.68
C ALA A 43 -24.58 2.34 9.22
N ASN A 44 -24.27 1.40 8.33
CA ASN A 44 -23.72 0.09 8.69
C ASN A 44 -22.19 0.02 8.56
N GLN A 45 -21.54 1.15 8.24
CA GLN A 45 -20.09 1.24 8.00
C GLN A 45 -19.63 0.15 7.03
N ALA A 46 -20.30 0.08 5.88
CA ALA A 46 -20.16 -1.00 4.91
C ALA A 46 -20.21 -0.51 3.46
N ILE A 47 -19.70 -1.33 2.55
CA ILE A 47 -20.06 -1.25 1.13
C ILE A 47 -21.14 -2.28 0.82
N LYS A 48 -22.03 -1.94 -0.12
CA LYS A 48 -23.28 -2.65 -0.35
C LYS A 48 -23.48 -2.92 -1.83
N PHE A 49 -23.81 -4.17 -2.13
CA PHE A 49 -24.01 -4.70 -3.48
C PHE A 49 -25.49 -5.00 -3.68
N ARG A 50 -26.08 -4.41 -4.71
CA ARG A 50 -27.49 -4.56 -5.09
C ARG A 50 -27.59 -4.85 -6.59
N GLY A 51 -28.67 -5.52 -7.00
CA GLY A 51 -29.00 -5.60 -8.42
C GLY A 51 -29.67 -4.31 -8.88
N LYS A 52 -29.40 -3.80 -10.10
CA LYS A 52 -30.02 -2.55 -10.61
C LYS A 52 -31.56 -2.61 -10.61
N ASN A 53 -32.14 -3.81 -10.66
CA ASN A 53 -33.59 -4.06 -10.65
C ASN A 53 -34.10 -4.64 -9.32
N ASN A 54 -33.35 -4.51 -8.21
CA ASN A 54 -33.61 -5.16 -6.92
C ASN A 54 -33.64 -6.71 -6.94
N SER A 55 -33.41 -7.33 -8.10
CA SER A 55 -33.07 -8.74 -8.25
C SER A 55 -31.58 -8.87 -8.54
N MET A 56 -30.91 -9.72 -7.75
CA MET A 56 -29.51 -10.10 -7.91
C MET A 56 -29.44 -11.55 -7.48
N ASP A 57 -28.91 -12.39 -8.35
CA ASP A 57 -28.63 -13.79 -8.03
C ASP A 57 -27.24 -13.92 -7.39
N ILE A 58 -27.08 -14.92 -6.52
CA ILE A 58 -25.82 -15.18 -5.82
C ILE A 58 -24.69 -15.56 -6.80
N GLU A 59 -25.02 -16.26 -7.89
CA GLU A 59 -24.07 -16.64 -8.94
C GLU A 59 -23.58 -15.42 -9.72
N GLU A 60 -24.47 -14.45 -9.95
CA GLU A 60 -24.12 -13.18 -10.60
C GLU A 60 -23.16 -12.39 -9.71
N LEU A 61 -23.46 -12.25 -8.41
CA LEU A 61 -22.56 -11.60 -7.45
C LEU A 61 -21.21 -12.32 -7.34
N ARG A 62 -21.21 -13.66 -7.34
CA ARG A 62 -19.98 -14.45 -7.32
C ARG A 62 -19.13 -14.20 -8.56
N SER A 63 -19.76 -14.17 -9.74
CA SER A 63 -19.08 -13.90 -11.01
C SER A 63 -18.52 -12.47 -11.07
N PHE A 64 -19.25 -11.51 -10.52
CA PHE A 64 -18.79 -10.13 -10.38
C PHE A 64 -17.55 -10.03 -9.47
N PHE A 65 -17.58 -10.66 -8.30
CA PHE A 65 -16.43 -10.70 -7.39
C PHE A 65 -15.21 -11.41 -7.98
N LEU A 66 -15.43 -12.51 -8.73
CA LEU A 66 -14.36 -13.18 -9.48
C LEU A 66 -13.75 -12.23 -10.52
N THR A 67 -14.58 -11.50 -11.28
CA THR A 67 -14.09 -10.53 -12.27
C THR A 67 -13.30 -9.41 -11.62
N CYS A 68 -13.78 -8.84 -10.50
CA CYS A 68 -13.00 -7.85 -9.73
C CYS A 68 -11.64 -8.41 -9.28
N TYR A 69 -11.59 -9.68 -8.89
CA TYR A 69 -10.34 -10.32 -8.47
C TYR A 69 -9.38 -10.59 -9.63
N GLU A 70 -9.91 -10.94 -10.80
CA GLU A 70 -9.13 -11.09 -12.04
C GLU A 70 -8.53 -9.75 -12.48
N ILE A 71 -9.31 -8.66 -12.45
CA ILE A 71 -8.83 -7.29 -12.72
C ILE A 71 -7.68 -6.93 -11.76
N LEU A 72 -7.87 -7.18 -10.46
CA LEU A 72 -6.81 -6.97 -9.46
C LEU A 72 -5.56 -7.79 -9.79
N ALA A 73 -5.74 -9.07 -10.12
CA ALA A 73 -4.63 -9.98 -10.38
C ALA A 73 -3.84 -9.59 -11.64
N GLU A 74 -4.50 -9.12 -12.69
CA GLU A 74 -3.86 -8.59 -13.90
C GLU A 74 -3.03 -7.34 -13.62
N LYS A 75 -3.51 -6.45 -12.75
CA LYS A 75 -2.80 -5.22 -12.36
C LYS A 75 -1.54 -5.47 -11.52
N TYR A 76 -1.53 -6.50 -10.66
CA TYR A 76 -0.44 -6.66 -9.68
C TYR A 76 0.24 -8.02 -9.61
N TRP A 77 -0.46 -9.13 -9.84
CA TRP A 77 0.12 -10.47 -9.77
C TRP A 77 0.69 -10.93 -11.11
N ASN A 78 -0.03 -10.64 -12.18
CA ASN A 78 0.17 -11.27 -13.49
C ASN A 78 0.76 -10.30 -14.53
N VAL A 79 1.62 -9.37 -14.09
CA VAL A 79 2.24 -8.36 -14.96
C VAL A 79 3.53 -8.87 -15.60
N SER A 80 3.96 -8.22 -16.68
CA SER A 80 5.26 -8.46 -17.34
C SER A 80 5.89 -7.12 -17.70
N THR A 81 7.17 -6.94 -17.34
CA THR A 81 7.96 -5.74 -17.65
C THR A 81 8.18 -5.57 -19.15
N VAL A 82 8.54 -4.37 -19.58
CA VAL A 82 8.89 -4.09 -20.99
C VAL A 82 10.01 -5.03 -21.47
N LYS A 83 11.06 -5.19 -20.68
CA LYS A 83 12.18 -6.10 -21.00
C LYS A 83 11.73 -7.55 -21.21
N GLN A 84 10.74 -8.02 -20.44
CA GLN A 84 10.18 -9.37 -20.59
C GLN A 84 9.31 -9.49 -21.84
N LYS A 85 8.59 -8.43 -22.22
CA LYS A 85 7.79 -8.36 -23.45
C LYS A 85 8.68 -8.33 -24.70
N GLU A 86 9.78 -7.59 -24.67
CA GLU A 86 10.75 -7.50 -25.76
C GLU A 86 11.57 -8.79 -25.94
N ASN A 87 11.83 -9.51 -24.84
CA ASN A 87 12.60 -10.75 -24.85
C ASN A 87 11.77 -11.91 -24.25
N PRO A 88 10.75 -12.40 -24.97
CA PRO A 88 9.89 -13.47 -24.48
C PRO A 88 10.65 -14.80 -24.45
N GLU A 89 10.55 -15.51 -23.33
CA GLU A 89 11.25 -16.79 -23.10
C GLU A 89 10.31 -17.96 -22.81
N LEU A 90 9.03 -17.69 -22.51
CA LEU A 90 8.08 -18.72 -22.10
C LEU A 90 7.51 -19.43 -23.32
N VAL A 91 7.75 -20.74 -23.44
CA VAL A 91 7.20 -21.54 -24.54
C VAL A 91 5.73 -21.88 -24.25
N VAL A 92 4.84 -21.46 -25.15
CA VAL A 92 3.40 -21.66 -25.06
C VAL A 92 2.87 -22.23 -26.37
N TYR A 93 1.93 -23.16 -26.28
CA TYR A 93 1.18 -23.71 -27.40
C TYR A 93 -0.20 -23.08 -27.46
N ASN A 94 -0.42 -22.22 -28.45
CA ASN A 94 -1.72 -21.65 -28.75
C ASN A 94 -2.58 -22.73 -29.43
N GLN A 95 -3.59 -23.22 -28.72
CA GLN A 95 -4.47 -24.29 -29.22
C GLN A 95 -5.44 -23.81 -30.29
N GLU A 96 -5.77 -22.52 -30.32
CA GLU A 96 -6.72 -21.94 -31.29
C GLU A 96 -6.07 -21.80 -32.67
N GLU A 97 -4.85 -21.28 -32.69
CA GLU A 97 -4.08 -21.08 -33.93
C GLU A 97 -3.24 -22.31 -34.32
N ASP A 98 -3.19 -23.35 -33.47
CA ASP A 98 -2.27 -24.48 -33.58
C ASP A 98 -0.80 -24.03 -33.78
N GLU A 99 -0.32 -23.10 -32.95
CA GLU A 99 1.03 -22.53 -33.06
C GLU A 99 1.82 -22.59 -31.75
N ILE A 100 3.15 -22.77 -31.85
CA ILE A 100 4.07 -22.67 -30.71
C ILE A 100 4.70 -21.28 -30.74
N VAL A 101 4.47 -20.51 -29.68
CA VAL A 101 4.92 -19.13 -29.57
C VAL A 101 5.73 -18.91 -28.30
N LEU A 102 6.50 -17.81 -28.28
CA LEU A 102 7.15 -17.32 -27.08
C LEU A 102 6.31 -16.21 -26.47
N MET A 103 6.01 -16.33 -25.20
CA MET A 103 5.32 -15.32 -24.40
C MET A 103 6.27 -14.71 -23.35
N PRO A 104 5.99 -13.48 -22.88
CA PRO A 104 6.73 -12.91 -21.77
C PRO A 104 6.54 -13.75 -20.50
N LYS A 105 7.58 -13.82 -19.67
CA LYS A 105 7.42 -14.31 -18.29
C LYS A 105 6.76 -13.22 -17.46
N ARG A 106 5.83 -13.62 -16.60
CA ARG A 106 5.22 -12.73 -15.62
C ARG A 106 6.14 -12.54 -14.41
N ASN A 107 6.10 -11.35 -13.83
CA ASN A 107 6.79 -11.01 -12.59
C ASN A 107 5.87 -10.10 -11.76
N PRO A 108 5.34 -10.56 -10.61
CA PRO A 108 4.44 -9.76 -9.80
C PRO A 108 5.09 -8.45 -9.33
N THR A 109 4.26 -7.45 -9.03
CA THR A 109 4.73 -6.18 -8.48
C THR A 109 5.41 -6.38 -7.12
N PRO A 110 6.29 -5.46 -6.68
CA PRO A 110 7.05 -5.60 -5.44
C PRO A 110 6.20 -5.96 -4.22
N VAL A 111 5.05 -5.29 -4.05
CA VAL A 111 4.15 -5.58 -2.92
C VAL A 111 3.64 -7.01 -2.98
N VAL A 112 3.26 -7.48 -4.17
CA VAL A 112 2.75 -8.84 -4.35
C VAL A 112 3.85 -9.88 -4.25
N SER A 113 5.05 -9.57 -4.74
CA SER A 113 6.20 -10.47 -4.74
C SER A 113 6.56 -10.96 -3.33
N MET A 114 6.28 -10.14 -2.30
CA MET A 114 6.40 -10.51 -0.89
C MET A 114 5.59 -11.77 -0.51
N PHE A 115 4.55 -12.12 -1.27
CA PHE A 115 3.63 -13.23 -0.99
C PHE A 115 3.70 -14.36 -2.02
N VAL A 116 4.46 -14.19 -3.09
CA VAL A 116 4.48 -15.12 -4.23
C VAL A 116 5.78 -15.92 -4.19
N GLY A 117 5.67 -17.20 -3.84
CA GLY A 117 6.78 -18.15 -3.93
C GLY A 117 6.74 -18.95 -5.23
N ALA A 118 7.77 -19.78 -5.46
CA ALA A 118 7.84 -20.66 -6.62
C ALA A 118 6.62 -21.60 -6.76
N ARG A 119 6.02 -22.02 -5.64
CA ARG A 119 4.84 -22.90 -5.61
C ARG A 119 3.51 -22.17 -5.86
N SER A 120 3.51 -20.84 -5.86
CA SER A 120 2.31 -20.04 -6.10
C SER A 120 1.90 -20.04 -7.57
N TRP A 121 2.86 -20.27 -8.48
CA TRP A 121 2.64 -20.30 -9.91
C TRP A 121 1.87 -21.54 -10.37
N ARG A 122 0.84 -21.31 -11.18
CA ARG A 122 -0.01 -22.35 -11.76
C ARG A 122 -0.13 -22.10 -13.26
N GLY A 123 0.11 -23.13 -14.06
CA GLY A 123 -0.06 -23.08 -15.50
C GLY A 123 -0.64 -24.40 -16.00
N ASN A 124 -1.57 -24.30 -16.94
CA ASN A 124 -2.15 -25.44 -17.63
C ASN A 124 -1.27 -25.83 -18.81
N GLY A 125 -1.06 -27.13 -19.02
CA GLY A 125 -0.22 -27.61 -20.11
C GLY A 125 -0.05 -29.13 -20.13
N ILE A 126 0.62 -29.61 -21.17
CA ILE A 126 0.91 -31.04 -21.38
C ILE A 126 2.32 -31.34 -20.89
N PRO A 127 2.53 -32.33 -20.02
CA PRO A 127 3.87 -32.81 -19.70
C PRO A 127 4.57 -33.30 -20.97
N TYR A 128 5.85 -32.94 -21.16
CA TYR A 128 6.60 -33.31 -22.38
C TYR A 128 6.52 -34.80 -22.74
N LYS A 129 6.45 -35.68 -21.73
CA LYS A 129 6.35 -37.14 -21.90
C LYS A 129 5.04 -37.58 -22.57
N ASP A 130 3.99 -36.79 -22.43
CA ASP A 130 2.62 -37.12 -22.86
C ASP A 130 2.27 -36.44 -24.20
N ILE A 131 3.18 -35.61 -24.74
CA ILE A 131 3.02 -35.00 -26.07
C ILE A 131 3.20 -36.10 -27.12
N LYS A 132 2.21 -36.21 -28.02
CA LYS A 132 2.22 -37.17 -29.13
C LYS A 132 2.64 -36.48 -30.43
N ASP A 133 3.07 -37.28 -31.39
CA ASP A 133 3.32 -36.81 -32.76
C ASP A 133 2.00 -36.41 -33.46
N PRO A 134 2.01 -35.38 -34.33
CA PRO A 134 3.18 -34.65 -34.85
C PRO A 134 3.64 -33.46 -33.99
N LEU A 135 2.94 -33.12 -32.91
CA LEU A 135 3.22 -31.94 -32.08
C LEU A 135 4.58 -32.05 -31.38
N LYS A 136 4.97 -33.24 -30.93
CA LYS A 136 6.25 -33.45 -30.24
C LYS A 136 7.46 -33.05 -31.09
N THR A 137 7.49 -33.46 -32.35
CA THR A 137 8.55 -33.07 -33.30
C THR A 137 8.60 -31.56 -33.50
N ARG A 138 7.44 -30.90 -33.67
CA ARG A 138 7.36 -29.44 -33.79
C ARG A 138 7.90 -28.72 -32.55
N VAL A 139 7.61 -29.24 -31.36
CA VAL A 139 8.13 -28.72 -30.09
C VAL A 139 9.65 -28.88 -30.03
N ASP A 140 10.19 -30.05 -30.35
CA ASP A 140 11.63 -30.31 -30.30
C ASP A 140 12.41 -29.40 -31.26
N GLU A 141 11.90 -29.21 -32.48
CA GLU A 141 12.46 -28.28 -33.45
C GLU A 141 12.41 -26.83 -32.95
N PHE A 142 11.26 -26.41 -32.41
CA PHE A 142 11.09 -25.07 -31.86
C PHE A 142 12.07 -24.79 -30.71
N LEU A 143 12.19 -25.72 -29.76
CA LEU A 143 13.11 -25.60 -28.62
C LEU A 143 14.57 -25.52 -29.07
N LYS A 144 14.95 -26.26 -30.12
CA LYS A 144 16.31 -26.22 -30.69
C LYS A 144 16.61 -24.90 -31.39
N VAL A 145 15.67 -24.41 -32.21
CA VAL A 145 15.83 -23.16 -32.97
C VAL A 145 15.86 -21.95 -32.03
N LYS A 146 14.94 -21.89 -31.07
CA LYS A 146 14.80 -20.75 -30.15
C LYS A 146 15.70 -20.84 -28.91
N LYS A 147 16.37 -21.98 -28.69
CA LYS A 147 17.20 -22.26 -27.50
C LYS A 147 16.43 -22.08 -26.17
N SER A 148 15.14 -22.42 -26.17
CA SER A 148 14.24 -22.25 -25.04
C SER A 148 14.05 -23.53 -24.24
N LYS A 149 13.43 -23.44 -23.06
CA LYS A 149 13.09 -24.59 -22.22
C LYS A 149 11.61 -24.59 -21.88
N LEU A 150 11.05 -25.79 -21.71
CA LEU A 150 9.70 -25.99 -21.22
C LEU A 150 9.58 -25.57 -19.74
N TRP A 151 8.37 -25.29 -19.31
CA TRP A 151 8.12 -24.63 -18.03
C TRP A 151 8.12 -25.62 -16.85
N GLY A 152 8.74 -25.21 -15.74
CA GLY A 152 8.73 -25.92 -14.46
C GLY A 152 9.55 -27.22 -14.45
N SER A 153 9.65 -27.84 -13.27
CA SER A 153 10.40 -29.11 -13.08
C SER A 153 9.81 -30.30 -13.85
N LYS A 154 8.55 -30.21 -14.27
CA LYS A 154 7.85 -31.23 -15.05
C LYS A 154 8.01 -31.05 -16.57
N ASN A 155 8.72 -30.03 -17.04
CA ASN A 155 8.87 -29.68 -18.46
C ASN A 155 7.50 -29.65 -19.18
N LEU A 156 6.63 -28.74 -18.74
CA LEU A 156 5.29 -28.58 -19.30
C LEU A 156 5.35 -27.70 -20.56
N LEU A 157 4.68 -28.14 -21.63
CA LEU A 157 4.26 -27.27 -22.73
C LEU A 157 2.97 -26.59 -22.31
N LEU A 158 3.05 -25.31 -22.00
CA LEU A 158 1.92 -24.53 -21.48
C LEU A 158 0.93 -24.17 -22.59
N TYR A 159 -0.34 -24.02 -22.23
CA TYR A 159 -1.36 -23.46 -23.14
C TYR A 159 -1.50 -21.95 -23.00
N GLU A 160 -1.09 -21.41 -21.87
CA GLU A 160 -1.24 -20.00 -21.52
C GLU A 160 -0.12 -19.56 -20.57
N GLN A 161 0.04 -18.25 -20.37
CA GLN A 161 0.95 -17.75 -19.36
C GLN A 161 0.51 -18.19 -17.96
N PRO A 162 1.43 -18.72 -17.12
CA PRO A 162 1.07 -19.16 -15.78
C PRO A 162 0.64 -17.96 -14.92
N VAL A 163 -0.27 -18.19 -13.98
CA VAL A 163 -0.77 -17.20 -13.03
C VAL A 163 -0.22 -17.47 -11.64
N CYS A 164 -0.04 -16.42 -10.82
CA CYS A 164 0.51 -16.56 -9.47
C CYS A 164 -0.40 -16.05 -8.32
N HIS A 165 -1.53 -15.42 -8.63
CA HIS A 165 -2.54 -15.05 -7.63
C HIS A 165 -3.14 -16.30 -6.97
N GLN A 166 -3.72 -16.21 -5.78
CA GLN A 166 -4.27 -17.37 -5.06
C GLN A 166 -5.63 -17.78 -5.66
N LYS A 167 -5.95 -19.07 -5.74
CA LYS A 167 -7.33 -19.48 -6.08
C LYS A 167 -8.20 -19.31 -4.84
N LEU A 168 -9.23 -18.47 -4.94
CA LEU A 168 -10.16 -18.19 -3.84
C LEU A 168 -11.50 -18.88 -4.09
N GLU A 169 -12.13 -19.34 -3.02
CA GLU A 169 -13.53 -19.78 -3.03
C GLU A 169 -14.39 -18.60 -2.57
N ILE A 170 -15.17 -18.02 -3.50
CA ILE A 170 -15.93 -16.79 -3.27
C ILE A 170 -17.40 -17.15 -3.12
N LEU A 171 -18.05 -16.62 -2.08
CA LEU A 171 -19.45 -16.94 -1.74
C LEU A 171 -19.72 -18.45 -1.75
N PRO A 172 -18.94 -19.25 -1.00
CA PRO A 172 -19.08 -20.70 -1.02
C PRO A 172 -20.42 -21.14 -0.44
N GLU A 173 -20.97 -22.23 -0.97
CA GLU A 173 -22.23 -22.79 -0.46
C GLU A 173 -22.03 -23.39 0.94
N GLU A 174 -22.89 -22.99 1.89
CA GLU A 174 -22.88 -23.60 3.21
C GLU A 174 -23.42 -25.04 3.15
N LYS A 175 -22.66 -25.99 3.70
CA LYS A 175 -23.10 -27.37 3.82
C LYS A 175 -24.02 -27.49 5.03
N LYS A 176 -25.11 -28.27 4.89
CA LYS A 176 -26.06 -28.54 6.00
C LYS A 176 -25.39 -29.17 7.24
N LYS A 177 -24.23 -29.82 7.06
CA LYS A 177 -23.42 -30.42 8.13
C LYS A 177 -21.98 -29.95 7.97
N GLY A 178 -21.39 -29.44 9.05
CA GLY A 178 -20.00 -28.99 9.06
C GLY A 178 -19.68 -28.24 10.35
N LYS A 179 -18.43 -28.35 10.82
CA LYS A 179 -17.94 -27.55 11.96
C LYS A 179 -17.79 -26.11 11.48
N LYS A 180 -18.44 -25.17 12.18
CA LYS A 180 -18.17 -23.74 12.00
C LYS A 180 -17.03 -23.33 12.91
N GLU A 181 -16.12 -22.50 12.40
CA GLU A 181 -15.03 -21.90 13.17
C GLU A 181 -15.16 -20.38 13.11
N THR A 182 -14.71 -19.70 14.17
CA THR A 182 -14.80 -18.25 14.29
C THR A 182 -13.65 -17.58 13.55
N CYS A 183 -13.96 -16.65 12.65
CA CYS A 183 -12.97 -15.79 12.01
C CYS A 183 -12.32 -14.86 13.03
N CYS A 184 -11.00 -14.80 13.07
CA CYS A 184 -10.26 -13.92 13.98
C CYS A 184 -10.30 -12.43 13.59
N ILE A 185 -10.81 -12.10 12.40
CA ILE A 185 -10.90 -10.73 11.90
C ILE A 185 -12.29 -10.14 12.13
N CYS A 186 -13.32 -10.76 11.56
CA CYS A 186 -14.69 -10.25 11.68
C CYS A 186 -15.50 -10.88 12.84
N GLY A 187 -14.99 -11.91 13.52
CA GLY A 187 -15.70 -12.61 14.59
C GLY A 187 -16.87 -13.49 14.13
N GLN A 188 -17.18 -13.54 12.83
CA GLN A 188 -18.26 -14.37 12.31
C GLN A 188 -17.88 -15.85 12.27
N GLN A 189 -18.87 -16.73 12.48
CA GLN A 189 -18.71 -18.17 12.34
C GLN A 189 -18.88 -18.59 10.88
N SER A 190 -17.91 -19.33 10.34
CA SER A 190 -17.95 -19.84 8.97
C SER A 190 -17.52 -21.30 8.90
N GLN A 191 -18.09 -22.06 7.96
CA GLN A 191 -17.58 -23.39 7.61
C GLN A 191 -16.37 -23.32 6.68
N HIS A 192 -16.20 -22.17 6.02
CA HIS A 192 -15.19 -21.93 4.99
C HIS A 192 -14.15 -20.99 5.55
N VAL A 193 -13.16 -21.59 6.20
CA VAL A 193 -12.05 -20.88 6.83
C VAL A 193 -10.71 -21.40 6.33
N SER A 194 -9.74 -20.50 6.21
CA SER A 194 -8.34 -20.81 5.96
C SER A 194 -7.49 -20.45 7.18
N GLU A 195 -6.25 -20.94 7.22
CA GLU A 195 -5.29 -20.51 8.22
C GLU A 195 -4.73 -19.14 7.84
N VAL A 196 -4.59 -18.26 8.84
CA VAL A 196 -3.95 -16.96 8.64
C VAL A 196 -2.53 -17.18 8.12
N GLY A 197 -2.17 -16.47 7.04
CA GLY A 197 -0.86 -16.46 6.41
C GLY A 197 -0.80 -15.45 5.28
N LEU A 198 0.29 -15.43 4.49
CA LEU A 198 0.38 -14.61 3.29
C LEU A 198 -0.54 -15.15 2.18
N PRO A 199 -1.19 -14.30 1.36
CA PRO A 199 -1.20 -12.82 1.41
C PRO A 199 -2.23 -12.23 2.39
N SER A 200 -2.99 -13.07 3.10
CA SER A 200 -4.16 -12.63 3.87
C SER A 200 -3.82 -11.72 5.04
N PHE A 201 -2.58 -11.77 5.53
CA PHE A 201 -2.10 -10.91 6.60
C PHE A 201 -0.64 -10.49 6.36
N LEU A 202 -0.41 -9.21 6.11
CA LEU A 202 0.88 -8.64 5.70
C LEU A 202 2.01 -8.81 6.74
N LEU A 203 1.69 -9.16 7.98
CA LEU A 203 2.68 -9.29 9.07
C LEU A 203 3.04 -10.76 9.41
N PHE A 204 2.41 -11.75 8.79
CA PHE A 204 2.73 -13.16 9.03
C PHE A 204 3.33 -13.81 7.79
N ALA A 205 4.62 -14.13 7.83
CA ALA A 205 5.34 -14.77 6.72
C ALA A 205 4.77 -16.15 6.29
N SER A 206 4.03 -16.84 7.18
CA SER A 206 3.31 -18.10 6.87
C SER A 206 2.34 -18.46 8.01
N SER A 207 1.48 -19.45 7.80
CA SER A 207 0.65 -19.99 8.90
C SER A 207 1.49 -20.62 10.01
N ASN A 208 2.68 -21.13 9.69
CA ASN A 208 3.64 -21.58 10.72
C ASN A 208 4.15 -20.41 11.57
N ALA A 209 4.33 -19.22 10.98
CA ALA A 209 4.71 -18.02 11.72
C ALA A 209 3.57 -17.49 12.61
N ALA A 210 2.32 -17.85 12.31
CA ALA A 210 1.14 -17.53 13.12
C ALA A 210 0.87 -18.56 14.25
N LYS A 211 1.72 -19.58 14.41
CA LYS A 211 1.61 -20.53 15.54
C LYS A 211 2.04 -19.86 16.83
N SER A 212 1.23 -20.05 17.87
CA SER A 212 1.56 -19.58 19.21
C SER A 212 2.43 -20.58 19.96
N PHE A 213 3.42 -20.08 20.71
CA PHE A 213 4.13 -20.89 21.72
C PHE A 213 3.25 -21.22 22.92
N ASN A 214 2.09 -20.55 23.08
CA ASN A 214 1.13 -20.87 24.12
C ASN A 214 0.39 -22.18 23.77
N SER A 215 0.56 -23.19 24.62
CA SER A 215 -0.05 -24.52 24.49
C SER A 215 -1.58 -24.52 24.56
N GLN A 216 -2.21 -23.41 24.95
CA GLN A 216 -3.67 -23.25 24.88
C GLN A 216 -4.14 -22.69 23.53
N ALA A 217 -3.29 -21.95 22.82
CA ALA A 217 -3.62 -21.38 21.51
C ALA A 217 -3.28 -22.33 20.33
N LYS A 218 -2.21 -23.13 20.44
CA LYS A 218 -1.74 -24.25 19.56
C LYS A 218 -1.80 -24.08 18.04
N ASN A 219 -2.95 -23.83 17.44
CA ASN A 219 -3.15 -23.75 16.00
C ASN A 219 -3.14 -22.28 15.51
N PRO A 220 -2.75 -22.04 14.24
CA PRO A 220 -2.90 -20.73 13.63
C PRO A 220 -4.35 -20.25 13.70
N ALA A 221 -4.54 -18.95 13.88
CA ALA A 221 -5.85 -18.34 13.81
C ALA A 221 -6.53 -18.61 12.46
N LYS A 222 -7.86 -18.66 12.45
CA LYS A 222 -8.67 -18.93 11.27
C LYS A 222 -9.25 -17.65 10.70
N ILE A 223 -9.29 -17.54 9.38
CA ILE A 223 -9.89 -16.41 8.66
C ILE A 223 -11.00 -16.93 7.75
N CYS A 224 -12.15 -16.25 7.70
CA CYS A 224 -13.24 -16.64 6.81
C CYS A 224 -12.94 -16.25 5.35
N TRP A 225 -13.63 -16.91 4.41
CA TRP A 225 -13.51 -16.64 2.98
C TRP A 225 -13.66 -15.14 2.62
N GLU A 226 -14.58 -14.41 3.26
CA GLU A 226 -14.84 -13.00 2.96
C GLU A 226 -13.66 -12.13 3.38
N CYS A 227 -13.09 -12.37 4.57
CA CYS A 227 -11.92 -11.65 5.04
C CYS A 227 -10.67 -12.02 4.21
N GLU A 228 -10.53 -13.29 3.82
CA GLU A 228 -9.46 -13.71 2.91
C GLU A 228 -9.57 -13.06 1.53
N PHE A 229 -10.78 -12.93 0.99
CA PHE A 229 -11.06 -12.26 -0.27
C PHE A 229 -10.70 -10.78 -0.22
N ILE A 230 -11.28 -10.00 0.72
CA ILE A 230 -11.03 -8.56 0.82
C ILE A 230 -9.56 -8.24 1.11
N SER A 231 -8.83 -9.13 1.82
CA SER A 231 -7.42 -8.93 2.12
C SER A 231 -6.54 -8.75 0.87
N LYS A 232 -6.95 -9.33 -0.27
CA LYS A 232 -6.17 -9.21 -1.52
C LYS A 232 -6.29 -7.82 -2.12
N PHE A 233 -7.47 -7.22 -2.02
CA PHE A 233 -7.76 -5.89 -2.54
C PHE A 233 -7.02 -4.77 -1.80
N ALA A 234 -6.42 -5.05 -0.64
CA ALA A 234 -5.56 -4.11 0.05
C ALA A 234 -4.37 -3.66 -0.84
N VAL A 235 -3.93 -4.54 -1.74
CA VAL A 235 -2.89 -4.20 -2.73
C VAL A 235 -3.36 -3.09 -3.69
N GLU A 236 -4.64 -3.05 -4.06
CA GLU A 236 -5.18 -1.93 -4.84
C GLU A 236 -5.08 -0.63 -4.06
N ALA A 237 -5.37 -0.61 -2.76
CA ALA A 237 -5.27 0.61 -1.95
C ALA A 237 -3.82 1.00 -1.57
N ALA A 238 -2.82 0.16 -1.88
CA ALA A 238 -1.43 0.36 -1.49
C ALA A 238 -0.63 1.21 -2.49
N SER A 239 -0.06 2.31 -1.99
CA SER A 239 1.03 3.03 -2.65
C SER A 239 2.35 2.37 -2.26
N TYR A 240 3.28 2.16 -3.18
CA TYR A 240 4.51 1.43 -2.90
C TYR A 240 5.71 1.90 -3.71
N LYS A 241 6.88 1.63 -3.14
CA LYS A 241 8.18 1.86 -3.77
C LYS A 241 9.17 0.78 -3.37
N GLN A 242 9.90 0.25 -4.35
CA GLN A 242 11.06 -0.60 -4.12
C GLN A 242 12.36 0.19 -4.32
N THR A 243 13.35 -0.04 -3.45
CA THR A 243 14.71 0.50 -3.59
C THR A 243 15.73 -0.53 -3.11
N GLY A 244 16.39 -1.19 -4.07
CA GLY A 244 17.17 -2.40 -3.80
C GLY A 244 16.27 -3.48 -3.19
N ASN A 245 16.68 -4.00 -2.04
CA ASN A 245 15.90 -5.01 -1.32
C ASN A 245 14.81 -4.40 -0.41
N ASN A 246 14.74 -3.07 -0.29
CA ASN A 246 13.74 -2.41 0.54
C ASN A 246 12.44 -2.23 -0.23
N ILE A 247 11.33 -2.61 0.38
CA ILE A 247 9.98 -2.39 -0.12
C ILE A 247 9.26 -1.51 0.90
N PHE A 248 8.75 -0.38 0.45
CA PHE A 248 7.96 0.54 1.25
C PHE A 248 6.52 0.51 0.76
N VAL A 249 5.57 0.46 1.69
CA VAL A 249 4.14 0.44 1.41
C VAL A 249 3.45 1.50 2.25
N ILE A 250 2.66 2.35 1.62
CA ILE A 250 1.82 3.39 2.23
C ILE A 250 0.35 3.05 1.97
N GLN A 251 -0.46 3.08 3.02
CA GLN A 251 -1.92 2.97 2.93
C GLN A 251 -2.58 4.01 3.83
N VAL A 252 -3.55 4.72 3.26
CA VAL A 252 -4.37 5.67 4.02
C VAL A 252 -5.67 4.99 4.43
N THR A 253 -5.99 5.08 5.72
CA THR A 253 -7.14 4.39 6.32
C THR A 253 -7.91 5.29 7.27
N SER A 254 -9.18 4.99 7.45
CA SER A 254 -10.05 5.58 8.46
C SER A 254 -10.98 4.50 9.03
N LEU A 255 -11.53 4.75 10.21
CA LEU A 255 -12.55 3.87 10.81
C LEU A 255 -13.96 4.16 10.29
N ASP A 256 -14.09 5.15 9.41
CA ASP A 256 -15.33 5.50 8.72
C ASP A 256 -15.26 5.12 7.24
N VAL A 257 -16.33 4.49 6.72
CA VAL A 257 -16.36 3.94 5.36
C VAL A 257 -16.39 5.02 4.28
N ASP A 258 -17.12 6.13 4.50
CA ASP A 258 -17.11 7.25 3.58
C ASP A 258 -15.71 7.86 3.56
N LYS A 259 -15.12 8.03 4.74
CA LYS A 259 -13.81 8.63 4.88
C LYS A 259 -12.70 7.79 4.27
N VAL A 260 -12.68 6.47 4.46
CA VAL A 260 -11.64 5.62 3.85
C VAL A 260 -11.72 5.66 2.32
N ILE A 261 -12.94 5.68 1.75
CA ILE A 261 -13.15 5.79 0.30
C ILE A 261 -12.76 7.18 -0.22
N GLU A 262 -13.14 8.24 0.49
CA GLU A 262 -12.72 9.62 0.18
C GLU A 262 -11.19 9.73 0.16
N MET A 263 -10.51 9.18 1.18
CA MET A 263 -9.04 9.22 1.25
C MET A 263 -8.36 8.39 0.16
N GLN A 264 -9.02 7.40 -0.46
CA GLN A 264 -8.47 6.76 -1.64
C GLN A 264 -8.41 7.69 -2.86
N LYS A 265 -9.32 8.67 -2.96
CA LYS A 265 -9.27 9.73 -3.99
C LYS A 265 -8.16 10.74 -3.68
N GLU A 266 -7.97 11.07 -2.41
CA GLU A 266 -6.96 12.05 -2.02
C GLU A 266 -5.53 11.51 -2.09
N PHE A 267 -5.30 10.29 -1.59
CA PHE A 267 -3.96 9.71 -1.39
C PHE A 267 -3.74 8.32 -2.00
N GLY A 268 -4.82 7.61 -2.31
CA GLY A 268 -4.78 6.17 -2.59
C GLY A 268 -4.85 5.81 -4.07
N SER A 269 -5.60 4.74 -4.36
CA SER A 269 -5.75 4.15 -5.70
C SER A 269 -6.31 5.08 -6.76
N LEU A 270 -7.13 6.05 -6.36
CA LEU A 270 -7.81 7.00 -7.23
C LEU A 270 -7.12 8.38 -7.27
N SER A 271 -6.03 8.54 -6.52
CA SER A 271 -5.29 9.80 -6.44
C SER A 271 -4.35 9.96 -7.63
N LEU A 272 -4.18 11.21 -8.07
CA LEU A 272 -3.21 11.59 -9.09
C LEU A 272 -1.75 11.43 -8.63
N LEU A 273 -1.53 11.32 -7.31
CA LEU A 273 -0.22 10.93 -6.77
C LEU A 273 0.19 9.51 -7.18
N ARG A 274 -0.78 8.68 -7.59
CA ARG A 274 -0.55 7.30 -7.98
C ARG A 274 -0.35 7.23 -9.48
N MET A 275 0.88 6.92 -9.89
CA MET A 275 1.22 6.62 -11.27
C MET A 275 2.04 5.34 -11.31
N MET A 276 1.52 4.32 -11.99
CA MET A 276 2.19 3.03 -12.10
C MET A 276 3.43 3.13 -13.00
N ASP A 277 4.55 2.57 -12.54
CA ASP A 277 5.70 2.31 -13.40
C ASP A 277 5.37 1.15 -14.34
N ASP A 278 4.84 1.46 -15.51
CA ASP A 278 4.44 0.44 -16.49
C ASP A 278 5.65 -0.22 -17.20
N MET A 279 6.87 0.28 -16.95
CA MET A 279 8.09 -0.29 -17.52
C MET A 279 8.66 -1.40 -16.63
N TYR A 280 8.87 -1.11 -15.35
CA TYR A 280 9.55 -1.99 -14.41
C TYR A 280 8.73 -2.37 -13.17
N PHE A 281 7.61 -1.68 -12.92
CA PHE A 281 6.74 -1.86 -11.76
C PHE A 281 7.44 -1.68 -10.40
N TYR A 282 8.55 -0.93 -10.31
CA TYR A 282 9.25 -0.76 -9.02
C TYR A 282 8.51 0.15 -8.06
N SER A 283 7.65 1.02 -8.56
CA SER A 283 6.81 1.91 -7.75
C SER A 283 5.52 2.24 -8.47
N ASN A 284 4.50 2.64 -7.70
CA ASN A 284 3.28 3.24 -8.24
C ASN A 284 3.05 4.67 -7.73
N ILE A 285 4.10 5.31 -7.21
CA ILE A 285 4.15 6.68 -6.71
C ILE A 285 5.50 7.31 -7.07
N GLY A 286 5.56 8.64 -7.09
CA GLY A 286 6.81 9.38 -7.25
C GLY A 286 7.47 9.20 -8.61
N GLN A 287 6.69 9.13 -9.68
CA GLN A 287 7.20 8.92 -11.04
C GLN A 287 7.67 10.23 -11.70
N GLU A 288 7.20 11.39 -11.22
CA GLU A 288 7.59 12.71 -11.73
C GLU A 288 9.09 12.96 -11.61
N ALA A 289 9.69 13.67 -12.57
CA ALA A 289 11.14 13.85 -12.67
C ALA A 289 11.77 14.47 -11.40
N ASP A 290 11.08 15.41 -10.79
CA ASP A 290 11.53 16.17 -9.63
C ASP A 290 11.03 15.59 -8.29
N SER A 291 10.23 14.53 -8.30
CA SER A 291 9.63 13.88 -7.13
C SER A 291 10.65 13.58 -6.03
N LEU A 292 10.32 13.97 -4.79
CA LEU A 292 11.16 13.68 -3.62
C LEU A 292 11.15 12.19 -3.29
N ILE A 293 10.03 11.51 -3.57
CA ILE A 293 9.84 10.08 -3.30
C ILE A 293 10.95 9.24 -3.96
N LYS A 294 11.44 9.62 -5.14
CA LYS A 294 12.56 8.93 -5.84
C LYS A 294 13.81 8.82 -4.97
N TYR A 295 14.11 9.85 -4.18
CA TYR A 295 15.32 9.93 -3.36
C TYR A 295 15.16 9.36 -1.95
N CYS A 296 13.97 8.89 -1.57
CA CYS A 296 13.72 8.30 -0.26
C CYS A 296 14.30 6.88 -0.17
N THR A 297 15.12 6.65 0.85
CA THR A 297 15.68 5.32 1.16
C THR A 297 15.27 4.82 2.53
N SER A 298 14.48 5.60 3.26
CA SER A 298 14.11 5.31 4.63
C SER A 298 12.65 5.67 4.92
N PRO A 299 12.05 5.06 5.95
CA PRO A 299 10.61 5.14 6.15
C PRO A 299 10.06 6.53 6.49
N TYR A 300 10.69 7.31 7.38
CA TYR A 300 10.24 8.68 7.67
C TYR A 300 10.57 9.66 6.53
N GLU A 301 11.64 9.41 5.75
CA GLU A 301 11.89 10.14 4.50
C GLU A 301 10.74 9.98 3.51
N LEU A 302 10.27 8.75 3.30
CA LEU A 302 9.17 8.48 2.37
C LEU A 302 7.86 9.10 2.89
N LEU A 303 7.58 8.98 4.19
CA LEU A 303 6.38 9.54 4.79
C LEU A 303 6.34 11.07 4.60
N TRP A 304 7.45 11.77 4.87
CA TRP A 304 7.58 13.21 4.61
C TRP A 304 7.35 13.55 3.14
N ALA A 305 8.08 12.89 2.24
CA ALA A 305 8.02 13.17 0.81
C ALA A 305 6.62 12.94 0.24
N PHE A 306 5.95 11.86 0.65
CA PHE A 306 4.59 11.54 0.20
C PHE A 306 3.57 12.63 0.59
N MET A 307 3.62 13.12 1.83
CA MET A 307 2.72 14.18 2.28
C MET A 307 3.11 15.55 1.68
N GLU A 308 4.40 15.83 1.50
CA GLU A 308 4.85 17.05 0.81
C GLU A 308 4.42 17.08 -0.67
N GLU A 309 4.44 15.94 -1.36
CA GLU A 309 3.91 15.84 -2.73
C GLU A 309 2.41 16.10 -2.77
N LYS A 310 1.61 15.55 -1.84
CA LYS A 310 0.19 15.90 -1.75
C LYS A 310 -0.02 17.40 -1.54
N TYR A 311 0.72 18.01 -0.63
CA TYR A 311 0.61 19.46 -0.39
C TYR A 311 0.87 20.26 -1.66
N ASN A 312 1.97 19.96 -2.36
CA ASN A 312 2.35 20.67 -3.58
C ASN A 312 1.32 20.45 -4.69
N PHE A 313 0.82 19.22 -4.81
CA PHE A 313 -0.19 18.87 -5.80
C PHE A 313 -1.45 19.73 -5.65
N ILE A 314 -2.02 19.80 -4.44
CA ILE A 314 -3.24 20.58 -4.23
C ILE A 314 -2.96 22.09 -4.33
N LEU A 315 -1.79 22.55 -3.87
CA LEU A 315 -1.39 23.96 -4.04
C LEU A 315 -1.39 24.35 -5.52
N ASN A 316 -0.82 23.51 -6.38
CA ASN A 316 -0.75 23.74 -7.82
C ASN A 316 -2.14 23.65 -8.49
N GLU A 317 -3.03 22.76 -8.04
CA GLU A 317 -4.42 22.73 -8.53
C GLU A 317 -5.20 23.99 -8.15
N SER A 318 -4.91 24.56 -6.97
CA SER A 318 -5.61 25.74 -6.47
C SER A 318 -5.14 27.07 -7.07
N SER A 319 -4.04 27.08 -7.84
CA SER A 319 -3.44 28.31 -8.35
C SER A 319 -2.79 28.15 -9.73
N GLU A 320 -3.27 28.90 -10.73
CA GLU A 320 -2.66 28.95 -12.07
C GLU A 320 -1.27 29.63 -12.05
N ASP A 321 -0.98 30.46 -11.04
CA ASP A 321 0.32 31.14 -10.83
C ASP A 321 0.70 31.16 -9.33
N ILE A 322 1.55 30.21 -8.91
CA ILE A 322 2.04 30.08 -7.52
C ILE A 322 2.82 31.33 -7.07
N GLU A 323 3.46 32.04 -8.00
CA GLU A 323 4.27 33.23 -7.71
C GLU A 323 3.41 34.47 -7.38
N ASN A 324 2.11 34.46 -7.69
CA ASN A 324 1.19 35.59 -7.50
C ASN A 324 0.09 35.33 -6.46
N LEU A 325 0.12 34.19 -5.76
CA LEU A 325 -0.83 33.88 -4.69
C LEU A 325 -0.77 34.94 -3.58
N ASN A 326 -1.92 35.54 -3.27
CA ASN A 326 -1.99 36.43 -2.12
C ASN A 326 -2.08 35.61 -0.81
N ASP A 327 -1.68 36.22 0.32
CA ASP A 327 -1.64 35.54 1.62
C ASP A 327 -3.00 34.95 2.04
N MET A 328 -4.12 35.56 1.64
CA MET A 328 -5.46 35.07 1.98
C MET A 328 -5.83 33.80 1.20
N GLU A 329 -5.48 33.72 -0.08
CA GLU A 329 -5.69 32.53 -0.91
C GLU A 329 -4.82 31.36 -0.42
N PHE A 330 -3.57 31.65 -0.07
CA PHE A 330 -2.65 30.67 0.49
C PHE A 330 -3.17 30.09 1.82
N ASP A 331 -3.66 30.96 2.72
CA ASP A 331 -4.25 30.55 4.01
C ASP A 331 -5.60 29.83 3.82
N SER A 332 -6.39 30.19 2.79
CA SER A 332 -7.68 29.57 2.48
C SER A 332 -7.53 28.12 2.05
N PHE A 333 -6.59 27.84 1.14
CA PHE A 333 -6.29 26.49 0.66
C PHE A 333 -6.00 25.52 1.83
N ILE A 334 -5.23 25.96 2.82
CA ILE A 334 -4.91 25.10 3.97
C ILE A 334 -6.09 24.83 4.86
N ARG A 335 -6.98 25.80 5.04
CA ARG A 335 -8.21 25.58 5.81
C ARG A 335 -9.03 24.46 5.16
N ASP A 336 -9.17 24.48 3.85
CA ASP A 336 -9.97 23.49 3.11
C ASP A 336 -9.30 22.10 3.17
N LEU A 337 -7.97 22.02 3.00
CA LEU A 337 -7.20 20.78 3.20
C LEU A 337 -7.35 20.23 4.63
N LEU A 338 -7.30 21.10 5.65
CA LEU A 338 -7.42 20.68 7.03
C LEU A 338 -8.85 20.25 7.39
N GLU A 339 -9.87 20.80 6.72
CA GLU A 339 -11.25 20.36 6.91
C GLU A 339 -11.40 18.88 6.55
N CYS A 340 -10.69 18.40 5.53
CA CYS A 340 -10.63 16.98 5.16
C CYS A 340 -10.13 16.07 6.31
N PHE A 341 -9.41 16.57 7.30
CA PHE A 341 -8.91 15.74 8.41
C PHE A 341 -9.59 16.03 9.75
N SER A 342 -10.46 17.04 9.81
CA SER A 342 -10.96 17.61 11.06
C SER A 342 -12.08 16.80 11.75
N LYS A 343 -12.96 16.15 10.97
CA LYS A 343 -14.19 15.53 11.48
C LYS A 343 -14.00 14.06 11.85
N VAL A 344 -13.15 13.36 11.10
CA VAL A 344 -12.94 11.91 11.24
C VAL A 344 -11.43 11.63 11.20
N PRO A 345 -10.90 10.82 12.13
CA PRO A 345 -9.49 10.45 12.13
C PRO A 345 -9.06 9.76 10.83
N VAL A 346 -7.90 10.14 10.33
CA VAL A 346 -7.25 9.57 9.14
C VAL A 346 -5.84 9.16 9.52
N TYR A 347 -5.45 7.95 9.12
CA TYR A 347 -4.16 7.36 9.43
C TYR A 347 -3.40 7.07 8.14
N ILE A 348 -2.14 7.45 8.08
CA ILE A 348 -1.19 6.96 7.08
C ILE A 348 -0.39 5.83 7.72
N ASN A 349 -0.62 4.62 7.24
CA ASN A 349 0.14 3.44 7.61
C ASN A 349 1.29 3.27 6.64
N MET A 350 2.53 3.33 7.12
CA MET A 350 3.72 3.12 6.31
C MET A 350 4.49 1.91 6.83
N MET A 351 4.59 0.88 5.99
CA MET A 351 5.35 -0.33 6.24
C MET A 351 6.66 -0.31 5.47
N HIS A 352 7.75 -0.69 6.13
CA HIS A 352 9.03 -0.99 5.51
C HIS A 352 9.34 -2.48 5.69
N ALA A 353 9.50 -3.16 4.56
CA ALA A 353 9.90 -4.55 4.48
C ALA A 353 11.23 -4.68 3.72
N VAL A 354 11.97 -5.75 3.99
CA VAL A 354 13.20 -6.09 3.28
C VAL A 354 13.06 -7.49 2.69
N ASP A 355 13.24 -7.60 1.39
CA ASP A 355 13.34 -8.88 0.68
C ASP A 355 14.53 -9.69 1.21
N SER A 356 14.25 -10.92 1.63
CA SER A 356 15.20 -11.88 2.18
C SER A 356 15.21 -13.18 1.36
N GLY A 357 14.79 -13.14 0.09
CA GLY A 357 14.78 -14.26 -0.84
C GLY A 357 13.46 -15.03 -0.82
N ASP A 358 13.37 -16.10 -0.01
CA ASP A 358 12.16 -16.93 0.09
C ASP A 358 11.05 -16.28 0.94
N THR A 359 11.36 -15.18 1.63
CA THR A 359 10.45 -14.44 2.50
C THR A 359 10.90 -12.98 2.61
N PHE A 360 10.12 -12.16 3.30
CA PHE A 360 10.49 -10.78 3.63
C PHE A 360 10.50 -10.58 5.14
N LEU A 361 11.26 -9.58 5.58
CA LEU A 361 11.31 -9.15 6.97
C LEU A 361 10.69 -7.76 7.11
N THR A 362 9.60 -7.64 7.87
CA THR A 362 9.07 -6.33 8.26
C THR A 362 10.04 -5.67 9.23
N LYS A 363 10.61 -4.53 8.83
CA LYS A 363 11.54 -3.73 9.63
C LYS A 363 10.82 -2.71 10.50
N SER A 364 9.77 -2.09 9.96
CA SER A 364 8.94 -1.14 10.72
C SER A 364 7.53 -1.05 10.15
N LEU A 365 6.58 -0.77 11.05
CA LEU A 365 5.23 -0.30 10.72
C LEU A 365 5.01 1.00 11.49
N ILE A 366 4.77 2.09 10.77
CA ILE A 366 4.50 3.41 11.32
C ILE A 366 3.04 3.72 11.05
N ILE A 367 2.33 4.13 12.09
CA ILE A 367 0.96 4.64 11.98
C ILE A 367 1.04 6.12 12.32
N TYR A 368 0.73 6.97 11.35
CA TYR A 368 0.79 8.42 11.48
C TYR A 368 -0.60 9.03 11.37
N ASP A 369 -1.04 9.72 12.42
CA ASP A 369 -2.38 10.31 12.57
C ASP A 369 -2.35 11.84 12.70
N GLU A 370 -1.16 12.44 12.71
CA GLU A 370 -0.96 13.88 12.93
C GLU A 370 -0.87 14.66 11.61
N LEU A 371 -1.77 14.37 10.66
CA LEU A 371 -1.79 15.02 9.34
C LEU A 371 -2.00 16.53 9.43
N GLY A 372 -2.89 16.96 10.33
CA GLY A 372 -3.15 18.38 10.55
C GLY A 372 -1.92 19.14 11.04
N TYR A 373 -1.14 18.53 11.94
CA TYR A 373 0.15 19.09 12.39
C TYR A 373 1.13 19.23 11.22
N PHE A 374 1.30 18.16 10.43
CA PHE A 374 2.26 18.15 9.32
C PHE A 374 1.94 19.26 8.31
N TYR A 375 0.68 19.36 7.86
CA TYR A 375 0.31 20.35 6.84
C TYR A 375 0.37 21.79 7.36
N ARG A 376 0.02 22.03 8.63
CA ARG A 376 0.21 23.35 9.26
C ARG A 376 1.69 23.73 9.34
N LEU A 377 2.54 22.79 9.73
CA LEU A 377 3.99 23.01 9.78
C LEU A 377 4.54 23.31 8.39
N LEU A 378 4.24 22.46 7.40
CA LEU A 378 4.74 22.61 6.05
C LEU A 378 4.30 23.94 5.43
N HIS A 379 3.05 24.33 5.65
CA HIS A 379 2.52 25.62 5.24
C HIS A 379 3.26 26.80 5.89
N TYR A 380 3.42 26.76 7.21
CA TYR A 380 4.12 27.81 7.96
C TYR A 380 5.56 27.98 7.49
N LEU A 381 6.30 26.87 7.32
CA LEU A 381 7.67 26.91 6.83
C LEU A 381 7.76 27.60 5.46
N LYS A 382 6.84 27.27 4.55
CA LYS A 382 6.76 27.91 3.23
C LYS A 382 6.42 29.40 3.32
N LYS A 383 5.52 29.80 4.23
CA LYS A 383 5.19 31.21 4.49
C LYS A 383 6.39 32.01 5.01
N CYS A 384 7.26 31.38 5.80
CA CYS A 384 8.54 31.95 6.23
C CYS A 384 9.62 31.93 5.12
N GLY A 385 9.28 31.57 3.88
CA GLY A 385 10.20 31.54 2.74
C GLY A 385 11.15 30.33 2.74
N ILE A 386 10.87 29.29 3.54
CA ILE A 386 11.71 28.09 3.58
C ILE A 386 11.30 27.14 2.46
N ASN A 387 12.23 26.84 1.56
CA ASN A 387 12.03 25.84 0.51
C ASN A 387 12.17 24.42 1.12
N THR A 388 11.05 23.78 1.38
CA THR A 388 10.95 22.48 2.05
C THR A 388 11.56 21.33 1.23
N ARG A 389 11.48 21.38 -0.10
CA ARG A 389 12.12 20.40 -0.99
C ARG A 389 13.64 20.53 -0.96
N SER A 390 14.15 21.76 -0.98
CA SER A 390 15.58 22.04 -0.86
C SER A 390 16.10 21.64 0.53
N LEU A 391 15.31 21.90 1.58
CA LEU A 391 15.61 21.46 2.95
C LEU A 391 15.73 19.94 3.04
N PHE A 392 14.79 19.19 2.46
CA PHE A 392 14.82 17.73 2.43
C PHE A 392 16.13 17.21 1.83
N ASN A 393 16.57 17.78 0.70
CA ASN A 393 17.83 17.43 0.05
C ASN A 393 19.07 17.89 0.84
N SER A 394 18.96 19.00 1.57
CA SER A 394 20.06 19.54 2.38
C SER A 394 20.47 18.60 3.52
N PHE A 395 19.53 17.79 4.04
CA PHE A 395 19.81 16.79 5.07
C PHE A 395 20.43 15.49 4.55
N TYR A 396 20.61 15.33 3.25
CA TYR A 396 21.09 14.08 2.67
C TYR A 396 22.59 13.79 2.98
N GLU A 397 22.85 12.55 3.39
CA GLU A 397 24.17 11.96 3.53
C GLU A 397 24.15 10.49 3.14
N GLU A 398 25.00 10.09 2.18
CA GLU A 398 25.04 8.72 1.66
C GLU A 398 25.31 7.65 2.74
N LYS A 399 26.18 7.97 3.72
CA LYS A 399 26.62 7.02 4.75
C LYS A 399 25.88 7.16 6.08
N ASN A 400 25.01 8.15 6.24
CA ASN A 400 24.36 8.43 7.52
C ASN A 400 22.87 8.70 7.38
N ILE A 401 22.10 8.17 8.32
CA ILE A 401 20.65 8.31 8.41
C ILE A 401 20.21 9.62 9.10
N PHE A 402 20.92 10.73 8.87
CA PHE A 402 20.58 12.01 9.53
C PHE A 402 19.23 12.56 9.06
N ARG A 403 18.98 12.56 7.75
CA ARG A 403 17.68 12.97 7.18
C ARG A 403 16.54 12.20 7.83
N GLU A 404 16.60 10.87 7.80
CA GLU A 404 15.65 9.99 8.49
C GLU A 404 15.45 10.35 9.98
N LYS A 405 16.54 10.54 10.74
CA LYS A 405 16.45 10.87 12.17
C LYS A 405 15.83 12.23 12.44
N ILE A 406 16.18 13.25 11.63
CA ILE A 406 15.65 14.60 11.75
C ILE A 406 14.16 14.58 11.40
N LEU A 407 13.79 14.04 10.24
CA LEU A 407 12.40 13.97 9.79
C LEU A 407 11.53 13.16 10.76
N ARG A 408 12.05 12.06 11.33
CA ARG A 408 11.39 11.33 12.41
C ARG A 408 11.07 12.23 13.61
N LYS A 409 12.05 13.00 14.08
CA LYS A 409 11.85 13.91 15.20
C LYS A 409 10.84 15.00 14.87
N VAL A 410 10.90 15.55 13.66
CA VAL A 410 9.93 16.54 13.18
C VAL A 410 8.51 15.98 13.22
N LEU A 411 8.30 14.83 12.58
CA LEU A 411 6.99 14.16 12.52
C LEU A 411 6.48 13.71 13.90
N THR A 412 7.37 13.55 14.90
CA THR A 412 7.00 13.20 16.27
C THR A 412 7.01 14.41 17.22
N LYS A 413 6.99 15.64 16.69
CA LYS A 413 6.92 16.90 17.46
C LYS A 413 8.07 17.07 18.47
N ASN A 414 9.26 16.61 18.11
CA ASN A 414 10.44 16.61 18.99
C ASN A 414 11.50 17.61 18.55
N LYS A 415 12.20 18.21 19.53
CA LYS A 415 13.35 19.12 19.29
C LYS A 415 14.43 18.45 18.43
N VAL A 416 14.85 19.13 17.39
CA VAL A 416 15.84 18.68 16.39
C VAL A 416 17.19 19.36 16.54
N LEU A 417 17.27 20.44 17.33
CA LEU A 417 18.47 21.28 17.47
C LEU A 417 19.76 20.47 17.67
N SER A 418 19.79 19.53 18.62
CA SER A 418 20.98 18.73 18.88
C SER A 418 21.39 17.80 17.71
N LEU A 419 20.43 17.33 16.92
CA LEU A 419 20.72 16.54 15.72
C LEU A 419 21.24 17.42 14.59
N ILE A 420 20.66 18.61 14.43
CA ILE A 420 21.09 19.59 13.44
C ILE A 420 22.51 20.08 13.76
N GLU A 421 22.82 20.39 15.02
CA GLU A 421 24.16 20.78 15.45
C GLU A 421 25.19 19.69 15.14
N GLN A 422 24.90 18.43 15.48
CA GLN A 422 25.76 17.29 15.16
C GLN A 422 25.96 17.11 13.66
N PHE A 423 24.90 17.26 12.88
CA PHE A 423 24.93 17.17 11.43
C PHE A 423 25.79 18.29 10.83
N CYS A 424 25.52 19.55 11.18
CA CYS A 424 26.24 20.71 10.70
C CYS A 424 27.73 20.64 11.06
N PHE A 425 28.05 20.33 12.33
CA PHE A 425 29.43 20.17 12.77
C PHE A 425 30.16 19.10 11.96
N ARG A 426 29.52 17.94 11.74
CA ARG A 426 30.11 16.88 10.93
C ARG A 426 30.33 17.32 9.47
N LYS A 427 29.35 17.97 8.84
CA LYS A 427 29.48 18.44 7.45
C LYS A 427 30.66 19.39 7.29
N VAL A 428 30.76 20.39 8.18
CA VAL A 428 31.87 21.36 8.19
C VAL A 428 33.21 20.64 8.41
N MET A 429 33.30 19.73 9.37
CA MET A 429 34.55 19.01 9.67
C MET A 429 34.94 17.97 8.61
N ALA A 430 33.99 17.48 7.80
CA ALA A 430 34.24 16.53 6.72
C ALA A 430 34.76 17.20 5.44
N GLU A 431 34.52 18.50 5.27
CA GLU A 431 35.04 19.31 4.15
C GLU A 431 36.56 19.53 4.24
N ASP A 432 37.16 19.35 5.43
CA ASP A 432 38.58 19.61 5.70
C ASP A 432 39.55 18.49 5.22
N LYS A 433 39.05 17.50 4.47
CA LYS A 433 39.85 16.35 4.01
C LYS A 433 39.76 16.15 2.48
N ASN A 434 40.72 16.76 1.77
CA ASN A 434 41.22 16.35 0.45
C ASN A 434 40.27 16.34 -0.76
N ASP A 435 39.35 17.29 -0.91
CA ASP A 435 38.60 17.39 -2.16
C ASP A 435 38.20 18.84 -2.50
N SER A 436 39.02 19.49 -3.34
CA SER A 436 38.84 20.86 -3.84
C SER A 436 37.64 21.00 -4.81
N SER A 437 36.86 19.95 -5.04
CA SER A 437 35.67 19.97 -5.91
C SER A 437 34.34 20.13 -5.15
N LYS A 438 34.36 20.15 -3.80
CA LYS A 438 33.13 20.21 -3.00
C LYS A 438 32.64 21.65 -2.82
N LYS A 439 31.53 21.94 -3.51
CA LYS A 439 30.68 23.13 -3.39
C LYS A 439 30.39 23.43 -1.92
N TRP A 440 30.55 24.68 -1.50
CA TRP A 440 30.10 25.16 -0.19
C TRP A 440 28.64 24.75 0.02
N LEU A 441 28.38 23.95 1.05
CA LEU A 441 27.00 23.62 1.42
C LEU A 441 26.36 24.85 2.06
N SER A 442 25.40 25.46 1.34
CA SER A 442 24.57 26.52 1.91
C SER A 442 23.76 25.94 3.06
N MET A 443 24.19 26.23 4.29
CA MET A 443 23.47 25.86 5.52
C MET A 443 22.27 26.76 5.80
N ASN A 444 22.02 27.77 4.95
CA ASN A 444 20.98 28.77 5.17
C ASN A 444 19.60 28.11 5.34
N ASN A 445 19.25 27.15 4.48
CA ASN A 445 17.97 26.45 4.58
C ASN A 445 17.82 25.67 5.90
N ILE A 446 18.91 25.05 6.36
CA ILE A 446 18.93 24.28 7.61
C ILE A 446 18.82 25.21 8.82
N LEU A 447 19.54 26.33 8.80
CA LEU A 447 19.52 27.32 9.87
C LEU A 447 18.14 27.99 9.98
N SER A 448 17.59 28.48 8.86
CA SER A 448 16.26 29.10 8.83
C SER A 448 15.20 28.10 9.31
N PHE A 449 15.26 26.85 8.85
CA PHE A 449 14.40 25.79 9.37
C PHE A 449 14.54 25.59 10.88
N ALA A 450 15.76 25.48 11.40
CA ALA A 450 15.99 25.24 12.82
C ALA A 450 15.45 26.40 13.68
N VAL A 451 15.63 27.65 13.24
CA VAL A 451 15.15 28.85 13.93
C VAL A 451 13.63 28.86 14.04
N GLU A 452 12.93 28.63 12.92
CA GLU A 452 11.47 28.66 12.87
C GLU A 452 10.85 27.43 13.57
N TYR A 453 11.36 26.22 13.29
CA TYR A 453 10.82 24.98 13.86
C TYR A 453 10.98 24.89 15.38
N GLU A 454 12.14 25.28 15.91
CA GLU A 454 12.37 25.22 17.37
C GLU A 454 11.50 26.23 18.13
N GLN A 455 11.10 27.35 17.52
CA GLN A 455 10.14 28.27 18.15
C GLN A 455 8.76 27.64 18.30
N ILE A 456 8.31 26.89 17.28
CA ILE A 456 7.04 26.14 17.33
C ILE A 456 7.09 25.10 18.45
N ILE A 457 8.11 24.23 18.46
CA ILE A 457 8.17 23.10 19.40
C ILE A 457 8.44 23.54 20.83
N ARG A 458 9.21 24.60 21.05
CA ARG A 458 9.43 25.14 22.42
C ARG A 458 8.14 25.67 23.04
N SER A 459 7.17 26.08 22.23
CA SER A 459 5.87 26.56 22.69
C SER A 459 4.92 25.43 23.11
N ASP A 460 5.30 24.17 22.89
CA ASP A 460 4.48 22.96 23.14
C ASP A 460 4.81 22.29 24.50
N GLU A 461 5.65 22.91 25.35
CA GLU A 461 5.86 22.45 26.74
C GLU A 461 4.60 22.74 27.58
N MET A 462 3.79 21.71 27.85
CA MET A 462 2.57 21.83 28.65
C MET A 462 2.87 22.47 30.01
N ASN A 463 2.13 23.52 30.34
CA ASN A 463 2.21 24.13 31.67
C ASN A 463 1.56 23.21 32.71
N LYS A 464 1.84 23.46 34.01
CA LYS A 464 1.32 22.61 35.10
C LYS A 464 -0.21 22.44 35.09
N GLU A 465 -0.95 23.49 34.75
CA GLU A 465 -2.42 23.46 34.68
C GLU A 465 -2.92 22.56 33.53
N GLN A 466 -2.28 22.62 32.37
CA GLN A 466 -2.61 21.76 31.23
C GLN A 466 -2.33 20.29 31.55
N ILE A 467 -1.21 20.00 32.23
CA ILE A 467 -0.87 18.64 32.70
C ILE A 467 -1.94 18.14 33.66
N GLU A 468 -2.33 18.96 34.64
CA GLU A 468 -3.32 18.59 35.65
C GLU A 468 -4.72 18.39 35.04
N THR A 469 -5.07 19.21 34.05
CA THR A 469 -6.32 19.08 33.27
C THR A 469 -6.34 17.80 32.46
N ALA A 470 -5.27 17.48 31.73
CA ALA A 470 -5.16 16.25 30.95
C ALA A 470 -5.23 14.99 31.84
N VAL A 471 -4.57 15.01 33.01
CA VAL A 471 -4.65 13.93 34.01
C VAL A 471 -6.07 13.76 34.53
N ASN A 472 -6.78 14.85 34.82
CA ASN A 472 -8.16 14.78 35.29
C ASN A 472 -9.12 14.27 34.21
N LEU A 473 -8.92 14.68 32.96
CA LEU A 473 -9.68 14.19 31.81
C LEU A 473 -9.46 12.69 31.60
N GLY A 474 -8.21 12.23 31.67
CA GLY A 474 -7.87 10.81 31.59
C GLY A 474 -8.52 9.99 32.70
N LYS A 475 -8.53 10.50 33.95
CA LYS A 475 -9.25 9.86 35.07
C LYS A 475 -10.75 9.76 34.79
N GLN A 476 -11.38 10.82 34.28
CA GLN A 476 -12.81 10.82 33.95
C GLN A 476 -13.17 9.82 32.85
N ILE A 477 -12.36 9.73 31.79
CA ILE A 477 -12.57 8.75 30.70
C ILE A 477 -12.51 7.32 31.25
N VAL A 478 -11.52 7.02 32.11
CA VAL A 478 -11.40 5.69 32.73
C VAL A 478 -12.60 5.38 33.63
N ILE A 479 -13.05 6.35 34.44
CA ILE A 479 -14.21 6.18 35.31
C ILE A 479 -15.48 5.91 34.48
N GLN A 480 -15.72 6.70 33.43
CA GLN A 480 -16.86 6.50 32.54
C GLN A 480 -16.81 5.14 31.82
N ALA A 481 -15.64 4.71 31.35
CA ALA A 481 -15.49 3.40 30.71
C ALA A 481 -15.79 2.24 31.68
N VAL A 482 -15.42 2.39 32.97
CA VAL A 482 -15.72 1.40 34.02
C VAL A 482 -17.21 1.38 34.37
N GLU A 483 -17.89 2.53 34.36
CA GLU A 483 -19.33 2.60 34.60
C GLU A 483 -20.14 1.98 33.46
N VAL A 484 -19.78 2.26 32.21
CA VAL A 484 -20.42 1.67 31.02
C VAL A 484 -20.17 0.17 30.92
N GLY A 485 -19.04 -0.34 31.40
CA GLY A 485 -18.75 -1.79 31.44
C GLY A 485 -19.48 -2.55 32.56
N LYS A 486 -20.15 -1.86 33.49
CA LYS A 486 -20.93 -2.47 34.59
C LYS A 486 -22.43 -2.54 34.33
N THR A 487 -22.93 -1.79 33.34
CA THR A 487 -24.28 -1.93 32.75
C THR A 487 -24.26 -2.95 31.63
#